data_AF-A0A4U0RZR8-F1
#
_entry.id   AF-A0A4U0RZR8-F1
#
_cell.length_a   1.000
_cell.length_b   1.000
_cell.length_c   1.000
_cell.angle_alpha   90.00
_cell.angle_beta   90.00
_cell.angle_gamma   90.00
#
_symmetry.space_group_name_H-M   'P 1'
#
loop_
_entity.id
_entity.type
_entity.pdbx_description
1 polymer ?
#
loop_
_entity_poly.entity_id
_entity_poly.type
_entity_poly.pdbx_seq_one_letter_code
_entity_poly.pdbx_strand_id
1 'polypeptide(L)'
;MSTKSSASAGRTRARGAQRPRSGSATRAREGKPIPYALPPVGIQAVRQMDVLVAAVATCATGRSAVRTRDIAQATDLERRDIHPTLRFMTGAGLLDSSPAGWTPTVSGVRVAQPWTADRAAARAALAEVWRDSWAYNLLIRSIRPGVALSAEDLADAMRPFKTARLTPWMQLVDWLELAQYVERGDDESLRLAKALHGDPMAPDEAGDAPGKEQKEQDEARATPGAPPPGLVPPLTMDQLLALSADDFGAVTRSLATIYEVLSRQRT
;
A
#
# COMPACT_ATOMS: atom_id res chain seq x y z
N MET A 1 37.59 -39.03 55.08
CA MET A 1 36.31 -38.43 54.66
C MET A 1 35.44 -39.56 54.11
N SER A 2 34.42 -39.95 54.87
CA SER A 2 33.64 -41.19 54.65
C SER A 2 32.44 -40.97 53.73
N THR A 3 32.25 -41.90 52.80
CA THR A 3 31.05 -42.08 51.98
C THR A 3 30.00 -42.94 52.69
N LYS A 4 28.71 -42.56 52.60
CA LYS A 4 27.48 -43.39 52.71
C LYS A 4 26.30 -42.49 52.31
N SER A 5 25.60 -42.70 51.18
CA SER A 5 24.65 -43.75 50.80
C SER A 5 23.21 -43.51 51.28
N SER A 6 22.31 -43.54 50.28
CA SER A 6 20.88 -43.92 50.31
C SER A 6 19.82 -42.91 50.80
N ALA A 7 18.87 -42.58 49.92
CA ALA A 7 17.51 -43.12 50.00
C ALA A 7 16.62 -42.59 48.85
N SER A 8 16.00 -43.52 48.14
CA SER A 8 14.92 -43.29 47.18
C SER A 8 13.62 -42.98 47.92
N ALA A 9 12.77 -42.12 47.36
CA ALA A 9 11.33 -42.17 47.58
C ALA A 9 10.60 -41.56 46.37
N GLY A 10 10.02 -42.43 45.55
CA GLY A 10 9.05 -42.03 44.55
C GLY A 10 7.78 -41.50 45.21
N ARG A 11 7.20 -40.46 44.60
CA ARG A 11 5.79 -40.10 44.81
C ARG A 11 5.14 -39.71 43.48
N THR A 12 4.47 -40.70 42.92
CA THR A 12 3.38 -40.59 41.95
C THR A 12 2.14 -40.05 42.67
N ARG A 13 1.53 -38.97 42.16
CA ARG A 13 0.11 -38.51 42.27
C ARG A 13 0.08 -37.01 41.92
N ALA A 14 -0.90 -36.42 41.25
CA ALA A 14 -2.19 -36.91 40.78
C ALA A 14 -2.58 -36.14 39.51
N ARG A 15 -3.23 -36.88 38.61
CA ARG A 15 -3.89 -36.41 37.39
C ARG A 15 -5.05 -35.51 37.80
N GLY A 16 -4.80 -34.20 37.85
CA GLY A 16 -5.83 -33.18 38.05
C GLY A 16 -6.70 -33.09 36.81
N ALA A 17 -8.00 -33.33 37.00
CA ALA A 17 -9.04 -33.33 35.99
C ALA A 17 -8.95 -32.11 35.06
N GLN A 18 -8.84 -32.37 33.76
CA GLN A 18 -9.08 -31.38 32.72
C GLN A 18 -10.55 -30.97 32.81
N ARG A 19 -10.81 -29.79 33.38
CA ARG A 19 -12.08 -29.09 33.20
C ARG A 19 -12.29 -28.87 31.69
N PRO A 20 -13.46 -29.23 31.12
CA PRO A 20 -13.80 -28.84 29.77
C PRO A 20 -13.81 -27.31 29.71
N ARG A 21 -12.95 -26.74 28.86
CA ARG A 21 -13.01 -25.32 28.51
C ARG A 21 -14.38 -25.09 27.89
N SER A 22 -15.26 -24.48 28.67
CA SER A 22 -16.52 -23.92 28.22
C SER A 22 -16.22 -23.07 27.00
N GLY A 23 -16.76 -23.50 25.86
CA GLY A 23 -16.71 -22.73 24.63
C GLY A 23 -17.47 -21.43 24.85
N SER A 24 -16.75 -20.37 25.18
CA SER A 24 -17.23 -19.03 24.92
C SER A 24 -17.20 -18.83 23.42
N ALA A 25 -18.28 -19.30 22.79
CA ALA A 25 -18.74 -18.89 21.48
C ALA A 25 -18.72 -17.36 21.46
N THR A 26 -17.60 -16.83 20.98
CA THR A 26 -17.51 -15.43 20.61
C THR A 26 -18.36 -15.36 19.35
N ARG A 27 -19.62 -14.97 19.50
CA ARG A 27 -20.43 -14.45 18.39
C ARG A 27 -19.69 -13.21 17.89
N ALA A 28 -18.65 -13.44 17.10
CA ALA A 28 -18.11 -12.44 16.21
C ALA A 28 -19.25 -12.13 15.26
N ARG A 29 -19.89 -10.97 15.49
CA ARG A 29 -20.82 -10.37 14.55
C ARG A 29 -20.17 -10.49 13.17
N GLU A 30 -20.92 -11.08 12.28
CA GLU A 30 -20.65 -11.25 10.85
C GLU A 30 -20.66 -9.85 10.20
N GLY A 31 -19.67 -9.04 10.57
CA GLY A 31 -19.33 -7.82 9.87
C GLY A 31 -18.51 -8.24 8.66
N LYS A 32 -19.03 -7.96 7.47
CA LYS A 32 -18.28 -8.09 6.22
C LYS A 32 -16.88 -7.48 6.44
N PRO A 33 -15.78 -8.24 6.27
CA PRO A 33 -14.45 -7.74 6.59
C PRO A 33 -14.21 -6.46 5.81
N ILE A 34 -13.77 -5.42 6.51
CA ILE A 34 -13.31 -4.20 5.85
C ILE A 34 -12.16 -4.64 4.95
N PRO A 35 -12.24 -4.43 3.62
CA PRO A 35 -11.26 -4.98 2.68
C PRO A 35 -9.88 -4.31 2.79
N TYR A 36 -9.73 -3.35 3.70
CA TYR A 36 -8.57 -2.51 3.86
C TYR A 36 -7.83 -2.84 5.17
N ALA A 37 -6.52 -2.99 5.08
CA ALA A 37 -5.66 -2.96 6.27
C ALA A 37 -5.52 -1.49 6.70
N LEU A 38 -5.88 -1.17 7.95
CA LEU A 38 -5.71 0.18 8.52
C LEU A 38 -4.29 0.32 9.10
N PRO A 39 -3.74 1.54 9.13
CA PRO A 39 -2.43 1.77 9.71
C PRO A 39 -2.45 1.51 11.23
N PRO A 40 -1.37 0.96 11.81
CA PRO A 40 -1.31 0.69 13.24
C PRO A 40 -1.20 1.98 14.06
N VAL A 41 -1.96 2.03 15.15
CA VAL A 41 -2.06 3.19 16.05
C VAL A 41 -0.80 3.39 16.92
N GLY A 42 0.02 2.35 17.09
CA GLY A 42 1.19 2.40 17.99
C GLY A 42 2.40 3.14 17.45
N ILE A 43 2.40 3.50 16.16
CA ILE A 43 3.53 4.17 15.50
C ILE A 43 3.01 5.30 14.62
N GLN A 44 3.65 6.47 14.68
CA GLN A 44 3.37 7.60 13.78
C GLN A 44 3.65 7.24 12.31
N ALA A 45 2.88 7.77 11.36
CA ALA A 45 3.05 7.53 9.92
C ALA A 45 4.49 7.73 9.41
N VAL A 46 5.18 8.79 9.87
CA VAL A 46 6.59 9.05 9.54
C VAL A 46 7.52 7.92 9.99
N ARG A 47 7.31 7.38 11.19
CA ARG A 47 8.09 6.25 11.72
C ARG A 47 7.70 4.93 11.07
N GLN A 48 6.47 4.80 10.60
CA GLN A 48 6.07 3.67 9.77
C GLN A 48 6.84 3.69 8.45
N MET A 49 7.07 4.85 7.82
CA MET A 49 7.88 4.93 6.59
C MET A 49 9.33 4.45 6.78
N ASP A 50 9.91 4.57 7.97
CA ASP A 50 11.22 3.99 8.26
C ASP A 50 11.23 2.46 8.09
N VAL A 51 10.09 1.78 8.27
CA VAL A 51 9.93 0.34 7.96
C VAL A 51 10.06 0.07 6.46
N LEU A 52 9.47 0.92 5.61
CA LEU A 52 9.58 0.79 4.15
C LEU A 52 11.02 1.04 3.69
N VAL A 53 11.67 2.08 4.23
CA VAL A 53 13.07 2.38 3.94
C VAL A 53 13.98 1.23 4.36
N ALA A 54 13.79 0.66 5.54
CA ALA A 54 14.53 -0.50 6.00
C ALA A 54 14.31 -1.73 5.13
N ALA A 55 13.07 -1.96 4.65
CA ALA A 55 12.77 -3.05 3.73
C ALA A 55 13.52 -2.88 2.39
N VAL A 56 13.49 -1.68 1.81
CA VAL A 56 14.20 -1.36 0.56
C VAL A 56 15.71 -1.47 0.71
N ALA A 57 16.28 -0.89 1.77
CA ALA A 57 17.70 -1.01 2.06
C ALA A 57 18.14 -2.47 2.25
N THR A 58 17.33 -3.28 2.94
CA THR A 58 17.64 -4.71 3.15
C THR A 58 17.60 -5.48 1.83
N CYS A 59 16.59 -5.28 0.99
CA CYS A 59 16.51 -5.96 -0.32
C CYS A 59 17.60 -5.49 -1.29
N ALA A 60 18.05 -4.24 -1.21
CA ALA A 60 19.18 -3.72 -2.00
C ALA A 60 20.51 -4.45 -1.75
N THR A 61 20.64 -5.17 -0.62
CA THR A 61 21.82 -6.03 -0.35
C THR A 61 21.82 -7.37 -1.10
N GLY A 62 20.89 -7.57 -2.04
CA GLY A 62 20.74 -8.81 -2.82
C GLY A 62 19.80 -9.84 -2.20
N ARG A 63 19.07 -9.49 -1.13
CA ARG A 63 18.06 -10.37 -0.50
C ARG A 63 16.72 -10.24 -1.24
N SER A 64 16.12 -11.38 -1.60
CA SER A 64 14.83 -11.41 -2.32
C SER A 64 13.63 -10.94 -1.48
N ALA A 65 13.71 -11.07 -0.15
CA ALA A 65 12.69 -10.62 0.77
C ALA A 65 13.29 -10.24 2.14
N VAL A 66 12.66 -9.29 2.82
CA VAL A 66 12.96 -8.86 4.18
C VAL A 66 12.07 -9.58 5.20
N ARG A 67 12.64 -9.91 6.38
CA ARG A 67 11.87 -10.45 7.51
C ARG A 67 11.70 -9.39 8.59
N THR A 68 10.68 -9.55 9.44
CA THR A 68 10.42 -8.66 10.59
C THR A 68 11.64 -8.45 11.48
N ARG A 69 12.49 -9.48 11.65
CA ARG A 69 13.74 -9.36 12.45
C ARG A 69 14.75 -8.39 11.84
N ASP A 70 14.83 -8.34 10.51
CA ASP A 70 15.81 -7.53 9.79
C ASP A 70 15.40 -6.05 9.91
N ILE A 71 14.09 -5.77 9.80
CA ILE A 71 13.53 -4.42 10.01
C ILE A 71 13.70 -3.98 11.47
N ALA A 72 13.45 -4.87 12.43
CA ALA A 72 13.60 -4.54 13.86
C ALA A 72 15.04 -4.09 14.16
N GLN A 73 16.02 -4.79 13.60
CA GLN A 73 17.43 -4.43 13.73
C GLN A 73 17.77 -3.08 13.06
N ALA A 74 17.12 -2.75 11.95
CA ALA A 74 17.39 -1.52 11.20
C ALA A 74 16.66 -0.27 11.72
N THR A 75 15.54 -0.43 12.42
CA THR A 75 14.63 0.69 12.78
C THR A 75 14.51 0.95 14.28
N ASP A 76 15.01 0.05 15.12
CA ASP A 76 14.81 0.03 16.58
C ASP A 76 13.31 0.03 16.98
N LEU A 77 12.44 -0.49 16.11
CA LEU A 77 11.02 -0.65 16.38
C LEU A 77 10.73 -2.02 16.99
N GLU A 78 9.74 -2.07 17.87
CA GLU A 78 9.29 -3.33 18.45
C GLU A 78 8.59 -4.21 17.38
N ARG A 79 8.82 -5.53 17.46
CA ARG A 79 8.22 -6.50 16.53
C ARG A 79 6.69 -6.44 16.50
N ARG A 80 6.05 -6.10 17.63
CA ARG A 80 4.59 -5.99 17.75
C ARG A 80 4.02 -4.90 16.84
N ASP A 81 4.82 -3.89 16.53
CA ASP A 81 4.40 -2.73 15.75
C ASP A 81 4.84 -2.84 14.27
N ILE A 82 5.93 -3.56 13.99
CA ILE A 82 6.43 -3.80 12.62
C ILE A 82 5.44 -4.64 11.81
N HIS A 83 4.94 -5.77 12.34
CA HIS A 83 4.12 -6.68 11.55
C HIS A 83 2.80 -6.04 11.05
N PRO A 84 2.03 -5.32 11.90
CA PRO A 84 0.88 -4.55 11.43
C PRO A 84 1.25 -3.50 10.37
N THR A 85 2.38 -2.82 10.52
CA THR A 85 2.88 -1.83 9.55
C THR A 85 3.15 -2.48 8.19
N LEU A 86 3.80 -3.65 8.18
CA LEU A 86 4.06 -4.40 6.95
C LEU A 86 2.76 -4.82 6.25
N ARG A 87 1.75 -5.26 7.02
CA ARG A 87 0.43 -5.61 6.46
C ARG A 87 -0.29 -4.39 5.88
N PHE A 88 -0.23 -3.26 6.57
CA PHE A 88 -0.76 -1.99 6.08
C PHE A 88 -0.10 -1.61 4.74
N MET A 89 1.23 -1.59 4.70
CA MET A 89 1.99 -1.27 3.48
C MET A 89 1.75 -2.25 2.33
N THR A 90 1.49 -3.52 2.64
CA THR A 90 1.07 -4.51 1.64
C THR A 90 -0.30 -4.16 1.05
N GLY A 91 -1.28 -3.84 1.92
CA GLY A 91 -2.61 -3.37 1.48
C GLY A 91 -2.58 -2.01 0.78
N ALA A 92 -1.52 -1.23 0.95
CA ALA A 92 -1.28 0.03 0.28
C ALA A 92 -0.45 -0.10 -1.01
N GLY A 93 -0.07 -1.33 -1.41
CA GLY A 93 0.69 -1.59 -2.65
C GLY A 93 2.16 -1.19 -2.63
N LEU A 94 2.73 -0.90 -1.44
CA LEU A 94 4.14 -0.53 -1.28
C LEU A 94 5.04 -1.75 -1.07
N LEU A 95 4.47 -2.86 -0.60
CA LEU A 95 5.15 -4.13 -0.40
C LEU A 95 4.30 -5.27 -0.95
N ASP A 96 4.97 -6.33 -1.39
CA ASP A 96 4.36 -7.64 -1.61
C ASP A 96 4.71 -8.58 -0.45
N SER A 97 3.79 -9.50 -0.15
CA SER A 97 4.00 -10.53 0.89
C SER A 97 4.10 -11.91 0.27
N SER A 98 5.09 -12.69 0.71
CA SER A 98 5.32 -14.08 0.29
C SER A 98 5.71 -14.93 1.50
N PRO A 99 5.78 -16.27 1.36
CA PRO A 99 6.31 -17.14 2.42
C PRO A 99 7.75 -16.80 2.84
N ALA A 100 8.54 -16.16 1.96
CA ALA A 100 9.92 -15.77 2.25
C ALA A 100 10.02 -14.51 3.13
N GLY A 101 8.97 -13.68 3.14
CA GLY A 101 8.93 -12.39 3.82
C GLY A 101 8.21 -11.33 2.99
N TRP A 102 8.64 -10.07 3.12
CA TRP A 102 8.11 -8.95 2.37
C TRP A 102 9.11 -8.46 1.34
N THR A 103 8.63 -8.05 0.18
CA THR A 103 9.48 -7.52 -0.90
C THR A 103 8.93 -6.16 -1.31
N PRO A 104 9.76 -5.11 -1.39
CA PRO A 104 9.31 -3.82 -1.89
C PRO A 104 8.81 -3.92 -3.34
N THR A 105 7.66 -3.30 -3.61
CA THR A 105 7.19 -3.11 -5.00
C THR A 105 8.01 -2.02 -5.67
N VAL A 106 7.88 -1.87 -7.00
CA VAL A 106 8.47 -0.73 -7.74
C VAL A 106 8.03 0.60 -7.12
N SER A 107 6.74 0.70 -6.78
CA SER A 107 6.16 1.85 -6.08
C SER A 107 6.78 2.05 -4.70
N GLY A 108 6.95 0.98 -3.92
CA GLY A 108 7.60 1.03 -2.61
C GLY A 108 9.03 1.56 -2.70
N VAL A 109 9.82 1.08 -3.67
CA VAL A 109 11.19 1.56 -3.92
C VAL A 109 11.20 3.04 -4.29
N ARG A 110 10.32 3.45 -5.22
CA ARG A 110 10.19 4.84 -5.68
C ARG A 110 9.92 5.81 -4.54
N VAL A 111 9.07 5.43 -3.58
CA VAL A 111 8.77 6.26 -2.41
C VAL A 111 9.91 6.23 -1.39
N ALA A 112 10.51 5.07 -1.15
CA ALA A 112 11.49 4.90 -0.08
C ALA A 112 12.86 5.50 -0.38
N GLN A 113 13.33 5.42 -1.62
CA GLN A 113 14.67 5.89 -1.99
C GLN A 113 14.94 7.35 -1.62
N PRO A 114 14.07 8.32 -1.99
CA PRO A 114 14.30 9.71 -1.62
C PRO A 114 14.03 10.02 -0.14
N TRP A 115 13.35 9.15 0.62
CA TRP A 115 12.80 9.48 1.95
C TRP A 115 13.79 10.12 2.93
N THR A 116 15.05 9.67 2.95
CA THR A 116 16.07 10.20 3.87
C THR A 116 16.73 11.48 3.34
N ALA A 117 16.85 11.64 2.02
CA ALA A 117 17.59 12.74 1.39
C ALA A 117 16.68 13.92 0.99
N ASP A 118 15.48 13.61 0.52
CA ASP A 118 14.48 14.57 0.07
C ASP A 118 13.07 14.06 0.43
N ARG A 119 12.58 14.52 1.59
CA ARG A 119 11.23 14.18 2.04
C ARG A 119 10.14 14.76 1.16
N ALA A 120 10.37 15.87 0.46
CA ALA A 120 9.35 16.45 -0.42
C ALA A 120 9.16 15.55 -1.65
N ALA A 121 10.25 15.13 -2.28
CA ALA A 121 10.21 14.18 -3.39
C ALA A 121 9.56 12.84 -2.99
N ALA A 122 9.87 12.33 -1.80
CA ALA A 122 9.28 11.09 -1.31
C ALA A 122 7.77 11.20 -1.07
N ARG A 123 7.29 12.33 -0.52
CA ARG A 123 5.86 12.58 -0.32
C ARG A 123 5.13 12.77 -1.65
N ALA A 124 5.72 13.47 -2.61
CA ALA A 124 5.18 13.59 -3.96
C ALA A 124 5.08 12.22 -4.66
N ALA A 125 6.10 11.37 -4.53
CA ALA A 125 6.06 10.00 -5.04
C ALA A 125 4.97 9.17 -4.33
N LEU A 126 4.79 9.33 -3.02
CA LEU A 126 3.74 8.66 -2.27
C LEU A 126 2.35 9.09 -2.76
N ALA A 127 2.12 10.39 -2.92
CA ALA A 127 0.90 10.95 -3.49
C ALA A 127 0.62 10.36 -4.89
N GLU A 128 1.63 10.24 -5.74
CA GLU A 128 1.43 9.66 -7.06
C GLU A 128 1.07 8.16 -7.00
N VAL A 129 1.80 7.37 -6.20
CA VAL A 129 1.52 5.92 -6.03
C VAL A 129 0.12 5.69 -5.45
N TRP A 130 -0.30 6.53 -4.50
CA TRP A 130 -1.56 6.33 -3.80
C TRP A 130 -2.77 6.89 -4.52
N ARG A 131 -2.63 7.47 -5.71
CA ARG A 131 -3.75 8.10 -6.43
C ARG A 131 -4.85 7.10 -6.75
N ASP A 132 -4.50 5.85 -7.00
CA ASP A 132 -5.48 4.78 -7.25
C ASP A 132 -5.71 3.90 -6.01
N SER A 133 -5.17 4.29 -4.86
CA SER A 133 -5.31 3.52 -3.62
C SER A 133 -6.73 3.58 -3.08
N TRP A 134 -7.09 2.58 -2.26
CA TRP A 134 -8.35 2.59 -1.53
C TRP A 134 -8.48 3.78 -0.58
N ALA A 135 -7.36 4.24 0.00
CA ALA A 135 -7.34 5.34 0.97
C ALA A 135 -7.69 6.66 0.28
N TYR A 136 -7.12 6.91 -0.90
CA TYR A 136 -7.47 8.06 -1.72
C TYR A 136 -8.94 8.03 -2.16
N ASN A 137 -9.38 6.89 -2.72
CA ASN A 137 -10.76 6.71 -3.16
C ASN A 137 -11.77 6.90 -2.01
N LEU A 138 -11.39 6.50 -0.79
CA LEU A 138 -12.21 6.73 0.39
C LEU A 138 -12.25 8.21 0.78
N LEU A 139 -11.10 8.88 0.81
CA LEU A 139 -10.99 10.31 1.12
C LEU A 139 -11.90 11.15 0.21
N ILE A 140 -11.79 11.00 -1.11
CA ILE A 140 -12.57 11.81 -2.08
C ILE A 140 -14.07 11.52 -2.03
N ARG A 141 -14.48 10.32 -1.57
CA ARG A 141 -15.89 9.96 -1.40
C ARG A 141 -16.47 10.48 -0.08
N SER A 142 -15.61 10.70 0.92
CA SER A 142 -16.02 11.08 2.27
C SER A 142 -16.07 12.59 2.49
N ILE A 143 -15.28 13.38 1.75
CA ILE A 143 -15.14 14.82 2.00
C ILE A 143 -15.38 15.63 0.75
N ARG A 144 -16.07 16.77 0.92
CA ARG A 144 -16.29 17.73 -0.16
C ARG A 144 -15.08 18.67 -0.32
N PRO A 145 -14.74 19.05 -1.55
CA PRO A 145 -13.73 20.07 -1.84
C PRO A 145 -13.98 21.36 -1.03
N GLY A 146 -12.92 21.99 -0.54
CA GLY A 146 -12.98 23.32 0.10
C GLY A 146 -13.52 23.36 1.54
N VAL A 147 -13.94 22.23 2.10
CA VAL A 147 -14.37 22.15 3.50
C VAL A 147 -13.15 22.03 4.41
N ALA A 148 -13.09 22.86 5.44
CA ALA A 148 -12.13 22.77 6.54
C ALA A 148 -12.70 21.88 7.64
N LEU A 149 -11.97 20.82 8.01
CA LEU A 149 -12.38 19.84 9.03
C LEU A 149 -11.27 19.65 10.06
N SER A 150 -11.62 19.29 11.30
CA SER A 150 -10.61 18.77 12.21
C SER A 150 -10.13 17.38 11.77
N ALA A 151 -8.97 16.92 12.26
CA ALA A 151 -8.50 15.56 12.02
C ALA A 151 -9.50 14.49 12.51
N GLU A 152 -10.21 14.77 13.62
CA GLU A 152 -11.23 13.88 14.16
C GLU A 152 -12.46 13.80 13.28
N ASP A 153 -12.95 14.95 12.78
CA ASP A 153 -14.10 15.00 11.87
C ASP A 153 -13.78 14.32 10.53
N LEU A 154 -12.55 14.52 10.03
CA LEU A 154 -12.07 13.88 8.82
C LEU A 154 -12.01 12.35 8.97
N ALA A 155 -11.46 11.88 10.09
CA ALA A 155 -11.43 10.46 10.43
C ALA A 155 -12.84 9.88 10.60
N ASP A 156 -13.76 10.64 11.22
CA ASP A 156 -15.14 10.24 11.42
C ASP A 156 -15.95 10.19 10.10
N ALA A 157 -15.63 11.06 9.13
CA ALA A 157 -16.23 11.05 7.80
C ALA A 157 -15.78 9.87 6.93
N MET A 158 -14.53 9.41 7.09
CA MET A 158 -14.00 8.22 6.40
C MET A 158 -14.47 6.90 7.02
N ARG A 159 -14.90 6.93 8.27
CA ARG A 159 -15.27 5.74 9.03
C ARG A 159 -16.59 5.13 8.49
N PRO A 160 -16.61 3.82 8.12
CA PRO A 160 -17.80 3.20 7.52
C PRO A 160 -18.97 3.06 8.49
N PHE A 161 -18.70 2.95 9.80
CA PHE A 161 -19.72 2.80 10.84
C PHE A 161 -19.33 3.60 12.08
N LYS A 162 -20.29 4.34 12.66
CA LYS A 162 -20.05 5.14 13.88
C LYS A 162 -19.60 4.33 15.11
N THR A 163 -19.84 3.01 15.11
CA THR A 163 -19.41 2.11 16.18
C THR A 163 -17.94 1.66 16.06
N ALA A 164 -17.30 1.86 14.90
CA ALA A 164 -15.89 1.49 14.74
C ALA A 164 -14.99 2.42 15.55
N ARG A 165 -13.85 1.93 16.06
CA ARG A 165 -12.91 2.78 16.82
C ARG A 165 -12.35 3.88 15.93
N LEU A 166 -12.26 5.10 16.44
CA LEU A 166 -11.80 6.27 15.69
C LEU A 166 -10.29 6.28 15.45
N THR A 167 -9.50 5.80 16.40
CA THR A 167 -8.04 5.97 16.41
C THR A 167 -7.31 5.44 15.16
N PRO A 168 -7.64 4.27 14.60
CA PRO A 168 -7.02 3.82 13.34
C PRO A 168 -7.33 4.72 12.13
N TRP A 169 -8.48 5.41 12.14
CA TRP A 169 -8.86 6.36 11.10
C TRP A 169 -8.12 7.68 11.24
N MET A 170 -7.86 8.13 12.47
CA MET A 170 -6.95 9.26 12.71
C MET A 170 -5.55 8.94 12.22
N GLN A 171 -5.06 7.72 12.45
CA GLN A 171 -3.76 7.33 11.93
C GLN A 171 -3.74 7.29 10.39
N LEU A 172 -4.87 7.00 9.76
CA LEU A 172 -5.01 7.13 8.30
C LEU A 172 -4.96 8.59 7.86
N VAL A 173 -5.54 9.52 8.62
CA VAL A 173 -5.41 10.96 8.37
C VAL A 173 -3.95 11.39 8.36
N ASP A 174 -3.13 10.95 9.32
CA ASP A 174 -1.69 11.25 9.32
C ASP A 174 -0.99 10.78 8.03
N TRP A 175 -1.41 9.64 7.49
CA TRP A 175 -0.88 9.12 6.23
C TRP A 175 -1.36 9.92 5.01
N LEU A 176 -2.58 10.45 5.03
CA LEU A 176 -3.13 11.29 3.97
C LEU A 176 -2.51 12.69 4.00
N GLU A 177 -2.22 13.24 5.19
CA GLU A 177 -1.39 14.43 5.35
C GLU A 177 0.03 14.16 4.83
N LEU A 178 0.62 13.02 5.18
CA LEU A 178 1.94 12.64 4.70
C LEU A 178 2.00 12.52 3.17
N ALA A 179 0.96 11.98 2.55
CA ALA A 179 0.78 11.89 1.11
C ALA A 179 0.32 13.21 0.46
N GLN A 180 0.25 14.32 1.21
CA GLN A 180 -0.14 15.65 0.72
C GLN A 180 -1.53 15.70 0.05
N TYR A 181 -2.42 14.79 0.44
CA TYR A 181 -3.82 14.84 0.01
C TYR A 181 -4.66 15.74 0.87
N VAL A 182 -4.19 15.96 2.09
CA VAL A 182 -4.80 16.84 3.07
C VAL A 182 -3.71 17.77 3.55
N GLU A 183 -4.01 19.06 3.54
CA GLU A 183 -3.12 20.12 3.99
C GLU A 183 -3.68 20.71 5.28
N ARG A 184 -2.78 20.95 6.24
CA ARG A 184 -3.10 21.63 7.48
C ARG A 184 -2.96 23.13 7.28
N GLY A 185 -4.04 23.86 7.54
CA GLY A 185 -4.06 25.32 7.57
C GLY A 185 -3.55 25.88 8.90
N ASP A 186 -3.43 27.21 8.95
CA ASP A 186 -2.92 27.94 10.13
C ASP A 186 -3.82 27.80 11.37
N ASP A 187 -5.07 27.40 11.19
CA ASP A 187 -6.08 27.17 12.22
C ASP A 187 -6.12 25.71 12.71
N GLU A 188 -5.10 24.91 12.38
CA GLU A 188 -5.06 23.45 12.58
C GLU A 188 -6.19 22.69 11.85
N SER A 189 -6.93 23.37 10.97
CA SER A 189 -7.94 22.72 10.14
C SER A 189 -7.30 22.01 8.96
N LEU A 190 -7.88 20.89 8.59
CA LEU A 190 -7.48 20.06 7.46
C LEU A 190 -8.39 20.33 6.27
N ARG A 191 -7.78 20.54 5.10
CA ARG A 191 -8.47 20.76 3.83
C ARG A 191 -7.91 19.82 2.77
N LEU A 192 -8.75 19.38 1.85
CA LEU A 192 -8.25 18.65 0.67
C LEU A 192 -7.28 19.53 -0.12
N ALA A 193 -6.12 18.98 -0.47
CA ALA A 193 -5.11 19.70 -1.23
C ALA A 193 -5.66 20.14 -2.60
N LYS A 194 -5.32 21.36 -3.03
CA LYS A 194 -5.80 21.92 -4.31
C LYS A 194 -5.35 21.08 -5.51
N ALA A 195 -4.17 20.47 -5.44
CA ALA A 195 -3.61 19.62 -6.49
C ALA A 195 -4.45 18.36 -6.78
N LEU A 196 -5.35 17.96 -5.86
CA LEU A 196 -6.29 16.87 -6.08
C LEU A 196 -7.48 17.23 -6.97
N HIS A 197 -7.72 18.52 -7.17
CA HIS A 197 -8.87 19.06 -7.91
C HIS A 197 -8.46 19.61 -9.28
N GLY A 198 -7.27 19.26 -9.76
CA GLY A 198 -6.81 19.58 -11.10
C GLY A 198 -7.64 18.86 -12.14
N ASP A 199 -8.77 19.46 -12.51
CA ASP A 199 -9.41 19.28 -13.81
C ASP A 199 -8.36 19.57 -14.90
N PRO A 200 -8.09 18.66 -15.86
CA PRO A 200 -7.15 18.93 -16.95
C PRO A 200 -7.78 19.82 -18.03
N MET A 201 -8.57 20.84 -17.67
CA MET A 201 -9.03 21.90 -18.56
C MET A 201 -9.46 23.16 -17.80
N ALA A 202 -8.50 24.05 -17.55
CA ALA A 202 -8.74 25.49 -17.61
C ALA A 202 -7.40 26.19 -17.83
N PRO A 203 -7.05 26.57 -19.08
CA PRO A 203 -6.05 27.59 -19.30
C PRO A 203 -6.71 28.93 -18.99
N ASP A 204 -6.42 29.52 -17.82
CA ASP A 204 -6.72 30.93 -17.61
C ASP A 204 -5.50 31.73 -18.08
N GLU A 205 -5.61 32.19 -19.32
CA GLU A 205 -4.82 33.26 -19.90
C GLU A 205 -5.08 34.57 -19.15
N ALA A 206 -4.01 35.31 -18.84
CA ALA A 206 -3.97 36.77 -19.00
C ALA A 206 -2.54 37.28 -18.79
N GLY A 207 -1.81 37.34 -19.89
CA GLY A 207 -0.45 37.89 -19.98
C GLY A 207 -0.14 38.24 -21.43
N ASP A 208 -0.94 39.16 -21.96
CA ASP A 208 -0.96 39.80 -23.27
C ASP A 208 0.44 40.17 -23.84
N ALA A 209 0.80 39.64 -25.02
CA ALA A 209 1.23 40.43 -26.19
C ALA A 209 1.71 39.55 -27.38
N PRO A 210 1.52 39.98 -28.64
CA PRO A 210 1.38 39.11 -29.81
C PRO A 210 2.60 39.12 -30.76
N GLY A 211 2.74 38.08 -31.59
CA GLY A 211 3.72 38.13 -32.69
C GLY A 211 3.84 36.89 -33.59
N LYS A 212 2.98 36.84 -34.61
CA LYS A 212 3.20 36.28 -35.96
C LYS A 212 3.38 34.75 -36.16
N GLU A 213 2.32 34.16 -36.72
CA GLU A 213 2.28 33.48 -38.03
C GLU A 213 3.60 32.92 -38.59
N GLN A 214 3.68 31.62 -38.91
CA GLN A 214 3.27 31.03 -40.21
C GLN A 214 3.74 29.58 -40.42
N LYS A 215 2.81 28.75 -40.94
CA LYS A 215 2.94 27.61 -41.90
C LYS A 215 3.71 26.35 -41.48
N GLU A 216 3.05 25.18 -41.41
CA GLU A 216 2.62 24.26 -42.49
C GLU A 216 3.76 23.48 -43.17
N GLN A 217 3.49 22.18 -43.39
CA GLN A 217 4.24 21.14 -44.13
C GLN A 217 5.33 20.41 -43.30
N ASP A 218 5.40 19.08 -43.22
CA ASP A 218 5.04 18.05 -44.20
C ASP A 218 4.60 16.73 -43.55
N GLU A 219 3.64 16.06 -44.20
CA GLU A 219 3.43 14.62 -44.14
C GLU A 219 4.60 13.88 -44.80
N ALA A 220 5.16 12.87 -44.11
CA ALA A 220 5.90 11.80 -44.78
C ALA A 220 5.52 10.44 -44.17
N ARG A 221 4.71 9.71 -44.93
CA ARG A 221 4.41 8.28 -44.79
C ARG A 221 5.69 7.43 -44.78
N ALA A 222 5.80 6.54 -43.82
CA ALA A 222 6.50 5.25 -43.98
C ALA A 222 5.79 4.15 -43.17
N THR A 223 5.57 3.02 -43.83
CA THR A 223 4.77 1.83 -43.47
C THR A 223 5.45 0.95 -42.38
N PRO A 224 4.82 -0.14 -41.88
CA PRO A 224 4.72 -0.44 -40.46
C PRO A 224 5.73 -1.51 -40.01
N GLY A 225 6.61 -1.17 -39.07
CA GLY A 225 7.41 -2.15 -38.35
C GLY A 225 6.60 -2.78 -37.21
N ALA A 226 6.46 -4.10 -37.24
CA ALA A 226 5.78 -4.90 -36.22
C ALA A 226 6.25 -4.57 -34.79
N PRO A 227 5.34 -4.45 -33.79
CA PRO A 227 5.76 -4.30 -32.41
C PRO A 227 6.35 -5.62 -31.88
N PRO A 228 7.43 -5.56 -31.07
CA PRO A 228 7.95 -6.73 -30.37
C PRO A 228 6.89 -7.27 -29.38
N PRO A 229 6.94 -8.57 -28.99
CA PRO A 229 5.98 -9.17 -28.08
C PRO A 229 6.18 -8.62 -26.66
N GLY A 230 5.65 -7.43 -26.43
CA GLY A 230 5.56 -6.78 -25.14
C GLY A 230 4.28 -7.22 -24.43
N LEU A 231 4.43 -7.57 -23.17
CA LEU A 231 3.37 -7.93 -22.23
C LEU A 231 2.15 -7.03 -22.42
N VAL A 232 1.03 -7.65 -22.79
CA VAL A 232 -0.24 -6.97 -22.98
C VAL A 232 -0.67 -6.41 -21.62
N PRO A 233 -0.96 -5.09 -21.49
CA PRO A 233 -1.52 -4.54 -20.27
C PRO A 233 -2.84 -5.24 -19.91
N PRO A 234 -3.26 -5.26 -18.63
CA PRO A 234 -4.50 -5.92 -18.24
C PRO A 234 -5.69 -5.24 -18.93
N LEU A 235 -6.20 -5.88 -19.98
CA LEU A 235 -7.39 -5.42 -20.70
C LEU A 235 -8.61 -5.58 -19.80
N THR A 236 -9.46 -4.55 -19.76
CA THR A 236 -10.77 -4.66 -19.12
C THR A 236 -11.69 -5.57 -19.94
N MET A 237 -12.74 -6.11 -19.32
CA MET A 237 -13.67 -7.02 -20.02
C MET A 237 -14.34 -6.35 -21.23
N ASP A 238 -14.63 -5.05 -21.14
CA ASP A 238 -15.20 -4.28 -22.25
C ASP A 238 -14.21 -4.10 -23.42
N GLN A 239 -12.91 -4.01 -23.12
CA GLN A 239 -11.87 -3.95 -24.15
C GLN A 239 -11.66 -5.31 -24.82
N LEU A 240 -11.78 -6.41 -24.08
CA LEU A 240 -11.73 -7.78 -24.60
C LEU A 240 -12.86 -8.05 -25.61
N LEU A 241 -14.05 -7.52 -25.35
CA LEU A 241 -15.22 -7.66 -26.23
C LEU A 241 -15.13 -6.78 -27.48
N ALA A 242 -14.31 -5.74 -27.46
CA ALA A 242 -14.09 -4.83 -28.59
C ALA A 242 -12.93 -5.26 -29.51
N LEU A 243 -12.22 -6.36 -29.19
CA LEU A 243 -11.11 -6.84 -30.01
C LEU A 243 -11.59 -7.47 -31.32
N SER A 244 -10.81 -7.27 -32.38
CA SER A 244 -10.96 -8.04 -33.61
C SER A 244 -10.62 -9.52 -33.36
N ALA A 245 -11.10 -10.41 -34.24
CA ALA A 245 -10.81 -11.84 -34.14
C ALA A 245 -9.31 -12.14 -34.18
N ASP A 246 -8.55 -11.38 -34.97
CA ASP A 246 -7.10 -11.53 -35.11
C ASP A 246 -6.37 -11.07 -33.84
N ASP A 247 -6.80 -9.96 -33.24
CA ASP A 247 -6.21 -9.42 -32.00
C ASP A 247 -6.54 -10.32 -30.80
N PHE A 248 -7.76 -10.85 -30.74
CA PHE A 248 -8.14 -11.85 -29.74
C PHE A 248 -7.30 -13.13 -29.86
N GLY A 249 -7.00 -13.56 -31.09
CA GLY A 249 -6.10 -14.68 -31.36
C GLY A 249 -4.65 -14.41 -30.94
N ALA A 250 -4.17 -13.17 -31.03
CA ALA A 250 -2.84 -12.79 -30.54
C ALA A 250 -2.79 -12.78 -29.00
N VAL A 251 -3.82 -12.23 -28.34
CA VAL A 251 -3.92 -12.17 -26.87
C VAL A 251 -4.00 -13.57 -26.26
N THR A 252 -4.83 -14.46 -26.81
CA THR A 252 -4.97 -15.84 -26.32
C THR A 252 -3.69 -16.67 -26.48
N ARG A 253 -2.96 -16.51 -27.58
CA ARG A 253 -1.63 -17.14 -27.77
C ARG A 253 -0.61 -16.62 -26.77
N SER A 254 -0.56 -15.31 -26.55
CA SER A 254 0.32 -14.70 -25.54
C SER A 254 0.04 -15.22 -24.13
N LEU A 255 -1.25 -15.32 -23.76
CA LEU A 255 -1.66 -15.92 -22.47
C LEU A 255 -1.26 -17.39 -22.36
N ALA A 256 -1.43 -18.19 -23.42
CA ALA A 256 -1.03 -19.59 -23.42
C ALA A 256 0.48 -19.75 -23.20
N THR A 257 1.31 -18.91 -23.84
CA THR A 257 2.76 -18.90 -23.63
C THR A 257 3.13 -18.50 -22.20
N ILE A 258 2.46 -17.51 -21.62
CA ILE A 258 2.68 -17.10 -20.22
C ILE A 258 2.35 -18.26 -19.26
N TYR A 259 1.22 -18.94 -19.47
CA TYR A 259 0.84 -20.10 -18.66
C TYR A 259 1.83 -21.26 -18.80
N GLU A 260 2.34 -21.51 -20.01
CA GLU A 260 3.33 -22.56 -20.24
C GLU A 260 4.64 -22.25 -19.48
N VAL A 261 5.13 -21.02 -19.54
CA VAL A 261 6.34 -20.59 -18.81
C VAL A 261 6.14 -20.69 -17.29
N LEU A 262 4.99 -20.24 -16.79
CA LEU A 262 4.66 -20.33 -15.35
C LEU A 262 4.51 -21.79 -14.89
N SER A 263 4.00 -22.69 -15.74
CA SER A 263 3.84 -24.11 -15.41
C SER A 263 5.19 -24.83 -15.28
N ARG A 264 6.18 -24.48 -16.11
CA ARG A 264 7.53 -25.05 -16.06
C ARG A 264 8.35 -24.60 -14.86
N GLN A 265 8.05 -23.44 -14.28
CA GLN A 265 8.71 -22.93 -13.07
C GLN A 265 8.17 -23.56 -11.77
N ARG A 266 7.13 -24.39 -11.86
CA ARG A 266 6.44 -24.99 -10.70
C ARG A 266 6.84 -26.43 -10.40
N THR A 267 7.66 -27.04 -11.26
CA THR A 267 8.36 -28.33 -11.07
C THR A 267 9.79 -28.09 -10.62
#